data_AF-A0A2E8SR16-F1
#
_entry.id   AF-A0A2E8SR16-F1
#
_cell.length_a   1.000
_cell.length_b   1.000
_cell.length_c   1.000
_cell.angle_alpha   90.00
_cell.angle_beta   90.00
_cell.angle_gamma   90.00
#
_symmetry.space_group_name_H-M   'P 1'
#
loop_
_entity.id
_entity.type
_entity.pdbx_description
1 polymer ?
#
loop_
_entity_poly.entity_id
_entity_poly.type
_entity_poly.pdbx_seq_one_letter_code
_entity_poly.pdbx_strand_id
1 'polypeptide(L)'
;MQRVLGILISFGLSVVVWAGETISEGWLAKGTKWETPFYVRVSGKDGPTVVITGGIHGNEPAGARAAEQIRHWSITRGRLVVIPQANIPGLRDGTRFLPGEPPSRRDLNRQFPKTKMAAEAHGVLGKELWKFIGDQNPDWMIDLHEGYDFHQINSKSVGSSIIDAKGKAADIAVPKMLAAVNATITDPKKKLVRLRYPVDGSLVRAAHERLGAASMILETTFKSQPLSKRARQHRMMVHALLTHLQMVDSTSQVMLPAKTEALRVAVYDAGGVGSNGPRELDRVLRGMPATMARRVGAEDIRNGVLTQFDVAIFPGGSGSKQAAALDARGRKAVQAFVQRGGGYVGICAGSYLAAANYSWSLGISNHKTFCETIDLPNIGRKSMWYRGPTATVKMELTAEGREILGDRKGVFEVRYHNGPIMSPMGVKGLEAFRPLAIFRSEVARYDPQKGTMVNTPAIIAGEYGNGRVLSISPHPESSVKLHALVANGIRWAGRR
;
A
#
# COMPACT_ATOMS: atom_id res chain seq x y z
N MET A 1 9.89 -19.17 54.23
CA MET A 1 9.38 -17.94 53.59
C MET A 1 10.10 -17.74 52.26
N GLN A 2 9.48 -18.18 51.16
CA GLN A 2 10.00 -17.97 49.80
C GLN A 2 9.82 -16.51 49.40
N ARG A 3 10.93 -15.86 49.03
CA ARG A 3 10.94 -14.52 48.42
C ARG A 3 10.45 -14.65 46.97
N VAL A 4 9.29 -14.09 46.69
CA VAL A 4 8.79 -13.90 45.33
C VAL A 4 9.61 -12.78 44.69
N LEU A 5 10.40 -13.14 43.68
CA LEU A 5 11.16 -12.21 42.85
C LEU A 5 10.18 -11.60 41.83
N GLY A 6 9.81 -10.34 42.03
CA GLY A 6 9.02 -9.56 41.06
C GLY A 6 9.85 -9.28 39.81
N ILE A 7 9.45 -9.88 38.69
CA ILE A 7 10.00 -9.55 37.37
C ILE A 7 9.41 -8.20 36.95
N LEU A 8 10.23 -7.15 36.98
CA LEU A 8 9.94 -5.89 36.30
C LEU A 8 9.92 -6.15 34.78
N ILE A 9 8.75 -6.05 34.16
CA ILE A 9 8.61 -5.97 32.70
C ILE A 9 9.02 -4.56 32.29
N SER A 10 10.20 -4.41 31.69
CA SER A 10 10.69 -3.14 31.15
C SER A 10 9.99 -2.81 29.82
N PHE A 11 9.06 -1.83 29.88
CA PHE A 11 8.57 -1.14 28.69
C PHE A 11 9.72 -0.32 28.10
N GLY A 12 10.21 -0.72 26.93
CA GLY A 12 11.07 0.15 26.14
C GLY A 12 10.16 1.20 25.50
N LEU A 13 10.04 2.36 26.14
CA LEU A 13 9.25 3.49 25.65
C LEU A 13 10.23 4.52 25.07
N SER A 14 10.19 4.72 23.75
CA SER A 14 10.84 5.87 23.11
C SER A 14 9.87 7.06 23.18
N VAL A 15 10.34 8.23 23.62
CA VAL A 15 9.55 9.47 23.69
C VAL A 15 10.23 10.54 22.86
N VAL A 16 9.48 11.17 21.95
CA VAL A 16 9.95 12.30 21.13
C VAL A 16 8.94 13.44 21.25
N VAL A 17 9.41 14.64 21.54
CA VAL A 17 8.59 15.87 21.50
C VAL A 17 8.72 16.49 20.11
N TRP A 18 7.60 16.70 19.41
CA TRP A 18 7.58 17.30 18.08
C TRP A 18 6.39 18.25 17.92
N ALA A 19 6.66 19.52 17.58
CA ALA A 19 5.64 20.56 17.37
C ALA A 19 4.64 20.71 18.55
N GLY A 20 5.08 20.45 19.79
CA GLY A 20 4.23 20.50 20.98
C GLY A 20 3.47 19.19 21.28
N GLU A 21 3.57 18.19 20.40
CA GLU A 21 3.08 16.83 20.65
C GLU A 21 4.15 15.98 21.35
N THR A 22 3.73 15.11 22.26
CA THR A 22 4.53 13.99 22.75
C THR A 22 4.16 12.74 21.97
N ILE A 23 5.13 12.16 21.27
CA ILE A 23 4.98 10.91 20.52
C ILE A 23 5.72 9.83 21.30
N SER A 24 5.02 8.74 21.60
CA SER A 24 5.63 7.55 22.20
C SER A 24 5.24 6.27 21.48
N GLU A 25 6.12 5.29 21.51
CA GLU A 25 5.87 3.95 20.93
C GLU A 25 6.28 2.86 21.90
N GLY A 26 5.67 1.69 21.76
CA GLY A 26 5.97 0.54 22.59
C GLY A 26 5.44 -0.75 21.98
N TRP A 27 5.52 -1.83 22.75
CA TRP A 27 5.20 -3.18 22.29
C TRP A 27 4.25 -3.87 23.26
N LEU A 28 3.16 -4.42 22.72
CA LEU A 28 2.27 -5.36 23.40
C LEU A 28 2.82 -6.77 23.25
N ALA A 29 2.56 -7.64 24.23
CA ALA A 29 2.98 -9.05 24.18
C ALA A 29 4.47 -9.24 23.83
N LYS A 30 5.34 -8.33 24.31
CA LYS A 30 6.78 -8.29 24.03
C LYS A 30 7.44 -9.62 24.38
N GLY A 31 8.34 -10.08 23.52
CA GLY A 31 9.04 -11.36 23.70
C GLY A 31 8.20 -12.60 23.39
N THR A 32 6.97 -12.43 22.88
CA THR A 32 6.16 -13.52 22.35
C THR A 32 6.06 -13.45 20.83
N LYS A 33 5.58 -14.52 20.17
CA LYS A 33 5.29 -14.49 18.73
C LYS A 33 4.17 -13.51 18.33
N TRP A 34 3.49 -12.92 19.32
CA TRP A 34 2.40 -11.95 19.17
C TRP A 34 2.85 -10.50 19.43
N GLU A 35 4.16 -10.26 19.50
CA GLU A 35 4.69 -8.93 19.72
C GLU A 35 4.11 -7.92 18.71
N THR A 36 3.43 -6.89 19.23
CA THR A 36 2.62 -5.97 18.43
C THR A 36 2.94 -4.53 18.81
N PRO A 37 3.39 -3.67 17.88
CA PRO A 37 3.73 -2.29 18.19
C PRO A 37 2.47 -1.43 18.35
N PHE A 38 2.54 -0.47 19.25
CA PHE A 38 1.56 0.60 19.40
C PHE A 38 2.25 1.97 19.37
N TYR A 39 1.47 2.99 19.03
CA TYR A 39 1.92 4.38 18.92
C TYR A 39 0.92 5.29 19.60
N VAL A 40 1.41 6.22 20.41
CA VAL A 40 0.59 7.21 21.13
C VAL A 40 1.09 8.60 20.76
N ARG A 41 0.16 9.48 20.42
CA ARG A 41 0.39 10.92 20.28
C ARG A 41 -0.45 11.68 21.27
N VAL A 42 0.16 12.60 22.00
CA VAL A 42 -0.51 13.48 22.96
C VAL A 42 -0.22 14.92 22.56
N SER A 43 -1.27 15.70 22.31
CA SER A 43 -1.14 17.11 21.86
C SER A 43 -0.73 18.11 22.96
N GLY A 44 -0.80 17.70 24.23
CA GLY A 44 -0.67 18.61 25.38
C GLY A 44 -1.88 19.51 25.64
N LYS A 45 -2.94 19.43 24.81
CA LYS A 45 -4.19 20.18 24.98
C LYS A 45 -5.36 19.22 25.24
N ASP A 46 -6.27 19.63 26.12
CA ASP A 46 -7.46 18.84 26.47
C ASP A 46 -8.30 18.48 25.24
N GLY A 47 -8.70 17.22 25.16
CA GLY A 47 -9.49 16.68 24.06
C GLY A 47 -9.68 15.17 24.22
N PRO A 48 -10.43 14.54 23.31
CA PRO A 48 -10.77 13.13 23.46
C PRO A 48 -9.56 12.22 23.23
N THR A 49 -9.64 11.02 23.80
CA THR A 49 -8.76 9.89 23.47
C THR A 49 -9.41 9.02 22.40
N VAL A 50 -8.77 8.93 21.23
CA VAL A 50 -9.20 8.07 20.12
C VAL A 50 -8.22 6.91 19.98
N VAL A 51 -8.72 5.68 20.12
CA VAL A 51 -7.95 4.45 19.89
C VAL A 51 -8.35 3.84 18.55
N ILE A 52 -7.35 3.50 17.73
CA ILE A 52 -7.52 2.93 16.40
C ILE A 52 -6.76 1.62 16.28
N THR A 53 -7.43 0.55 15.86
CA THR A 53 -6.81 -0.75 15.55
C THR A 53 -6.91 -1.07 14.06
N GLY A 54 -5.87 -1.69 13.52
CA GLY A 54 -5.87 -2.29 12.19
C GLY A 54 -5.31 -3.70 12.22
N GLY A 55 -5.77 -4.56 11.30
CA GLY A 55 -5.23 -5.90 11.13
C GLY A 55 -5.56 -6.86 12.28
N ILE A 56 -6.74 -6.73 12.90
CA ILE A 56 -7.29 -7.76 13.80
C ILE A 56 -7.42 -9.10 13.05
N HIS A 57 -7.91 -9.06 11.80
CA HIS A 57 -7.83 -10.17 10.87
C HIS A 57 -6.69 -9.95 9.87
N GLY A 58 -5.86 -10.97 9.65
CA GLY A 58 -4.68 -10.86 8.81
C GLY A 58 -4.94 -10.89 7.29
N ASN A 59 -6.11 -11.38 6.87
CA ASN A 59 -6.54 -11.33 5.47
C ASN A 59 -7.22 -10.01 5.09
N GLU A 60 -7.23 -9.02 6.00
CA GLU A 60 -7.85 -7.70 5.86
C GLU A 60 -6.78 -6.58 5.93
N PRO A 61 -5.82 -6.55 4.98
CA PRO A 61 -4.63 -5.70 5.08
C PRO A 61 -4.88 -4.19 4.91
N ALA A 62 -6.04 -3.76 4.40
CA ALA A 62 -6.26 -2.32 4.15
C ALA A 62 -6.36 -1.51 5.44
N GLY A 63 -7.04 -2.05 6.46
CA GLY A 63 -7.14 -1.44 7.77
C GLY A 63 -5.77 -1.28 8.42
N ALA A 64 -4.94 -2.32 8.35
CA ALA A 64 -3.58 -2.26 8.87
C ALA A 64 -2.71 -1.20 8.19
N ARG A 65 -2.79 -1.12 6.85
CA ARG A 65 -2.06 -0.10 6.08
C ARG A 65 -2.56 1.31 6.35
N ALA A 66 -3.87 1.50 6.50
CA ALA A 66 -4.44 2.80 6.83
C ALA A 66 -4.02 3.26 8.23
N ALA A 67 -4.10 2.38 9.24
CA ALA A 67 -3.66 2.69 10.59
C ALA A 67 -2.16 3.06 10.63
N GLU A 68 -1.32 2.35 9.89
CA GLU A 68 0.11 2.67 9.77
C GLU A 68 0.37 4.03 9.10
N GLN A 69 -0.56 4.54 8.29
CA GLN A 69 -0.50 5.90 7.73
C GLN A 69 -1.02 6.93 8.74
N ILE A 70 -2.12 6.62 9.42
CA ILE A 70 -2.80 7.51 10.40
C ILE A 70 -1.91 7.80 11.61
N ARG A 71 -1.07 6.86 12.07
CA ARG A 71 -0.12 7.11 13.17
C ARG A 71 0.87 8.25 12.92
N HIS A 72 0.98 8.73 11.68
CA HIS A 72 1.84 9.86 11.31
C HIS A 72 1.10 11.20 11.24
N TRP A 73 -0.22 11.21 11.48
CA TRP A 73 -0.99 12.44 11.48
C TRP A 73 -0.73 13.24 12.76
N SER A 74 -0.43 14.52 12.58
CA SER A 74 -0.36 15.47 13.68
C SER A 74 -1.76 15.72 14.24
N ILE A 75 -1.82 15.95 15.55
CA ILE A 75 -3.04 16.24 16.28
C ILE A 75 -2.96 17.58 16.99
N THR A 76 -4.07 18.33 16.98
CA THR A 76 -4.17 19.67 17.55
C THR A 76 -4.69 19.66 18.99
N ARG A 77 -5.38 18.59 19.42
CA ARG A 77 -5.88 18.37 20.79
C ARG A 77 -6.12 16.90 21.09
N GLY A 78 -6.22 16.56 22.38
CA GLY A 78 -6.48 15.20 22.85
C GLY A 78 -5.32 14.24 22.65
N ARG A 79 -5.67 12.95 22.53
CA ARG A 79 -4.74 11.82 22.41
C ARG A 79 -5.16 10.88 21.28
N LEU A 80 -4.22 10.51 20.42
CA LEU A 80 -4.41 9.51 19.37
C LEU A 80 -3.55 8.29 19.66
N VAL A 81 -4.19 7.13 19.84
CA VAL A 81 -3.53 5.84 20.05
C VAL A 81 -3.79 4.96 18.83
N VAL A 82 -2.74 4.38 18.26
CA VAL A 82 -2.83 3.56 17.05
C VAL A 82 -2.09 2.25 17.25
N ILE A 83 -2.76 1.14 16.93
CA ILE A 83 -2.21 -0.22 16.91
C ILE A 83 -2.35 -0.73 15.47
N PRO A 84 -1.36 -0.46 14.60
CA PRO A 84 -1.54 -0.63 13.16
C PRO A 84 -1.66 -2.08 12.69
N GLN A 85 -1.01 -3.01 13.37
CA GLN A 85 -0.92 -4.40 12.95
C GLN A 85 -1.18 -5.29 14.16
N ALA A 86 -2.44 -5.46 14.54
CA ALA A 86 -2.79 -6.22 15.74
C ALA A 86 -2.35 -7.69 15.64
N ASN A 87 -2.60 -8.34 14.50
CA ASN A 87 -2.23 -9.73 14.22
C ASN A 87 -1.13 -9.81 13.13
N ILE A 88 0.12 -9.44 13.49
CA ILE A 88 1.26 -9.49 12.56
C ILE A 88 1.45 -10.86 11.90
N PRO A 89 1.42 -12.00 12.63
CA PRO A 89 1.57 -13.32 11.99
C PRO A 89 0.45 -13.61 11.00
N GLY A 90 -0.80 -13.26 11.31
CA GLY A 90 -1.92 -13.41 10.39
C GLY A 90 -1.78 -12.54 9.14
N LEU A 91 -1.32 -11.29 9.29
CA LEU A 91 -1.05 -10.38 8.17
C LEU A 91 0.04 -10.92 7.24
N ARG A 92 1.10 -11.48 7.82
CA ARG A 92 2.19 -12.12 7.06
C ARG A 92 1.68 -13.32 6.27
N ASP A 93 0.83 -14.14 6.89
CA ASP A 93 0.33 -15.40 6.33
C ASP A 93 -0.94 -15.19 5.47
N GLY A 94 -1.50 -13.98 5.45
CA GLY A 94 -2.71 -13.62 4.70
C GLY A 94 -3.97 -14.36 5.17
N THR A 95 -4.03 -14.73 6.46
CA THR A 95 -5.13 -15.49 7.06
C THR A 95 -5.97 -14.66 8.01
N ARG A 96 -7.26 -14.97 8.11
CA ARG A 96 -8.17 -14.32 9.07
C ARG A 96 -7.70 -14.51 10.52
N PHE A 97 -7.16 -15.69 10.81
CA PHE A 97 -6.97 -16.19 12.16
C PHE A 97 -5.57 -15.94 12.69
N LEU A 98 -5.39 -16.15 13.99
CA LEU A 98 -4.10 -16.25 14.66
C LEU A 98 -3.43 -17.59 14.29
N PRO A 99 -2.28 -17.59 13.56
CA PRO A 99 -1.62 -18.82 13.15
C PRO A 99 -1.13 -19.68 14.33
N GLY A 100 -1.44 -20.97 14.28
CA GLY A 100 -1.09 -21.95 15.32
C GLY A 100 -1.99 -21.94 16.56
N GLU A 101 -3.04 -21.13 16.58
CA GLU A 101 -4.08 -21.18 17.61
C GLU A 101 -5.17 -22.20 17.22
N PRO A 102 -5.73 -22.98 18.17
CA PRO A 102 -6.81 -23.92 17.91
C PRO A 102 -8.12 -23.20 17.57
N PRO A 103 -9.06 -23.88 16.87
CA PRO A 103 -10.29 -23.28 16.34
C PRO A 103 -11.10 -22.45 17.36
N SER A 104 -11.15 -22.88 18.62
CA SER A 104 -11.88 -22.19 19.69
C SER A 104 -11.31 -20.82 20.08
N ARG A 105 -10.03 -20.54 19.80
CA ARG A 105 -9.36 -19.28 20.15
C ARG A 105 -8.65 -18.61 18.98
N ARG A 106 -8.75 -19.11 17.76
CA ARG A 106 -7.98 -18.56 16.62
C ARG A 106 -8.54 -17.26 16.04
N ASP A 107 -9.80 -16.93 16.28
CA ASP A 107 -10.38 -15.65 15.84
C ASP A 107 -10.17 -14.58 16.93
N LEU A 108 -9.24 -13.65 16.68
CA LEU A 108 -8.91 -12.59 17.64
C LEU A 108 -10.14 -11.72 17.96
N ASN A 109 -11.01 -11.46 16.98
CA ASN A 109 -12.23 -10.66 17.19
C ASN A 109 -13.37 -11.45 17.85
N ARG A 110 -13.04 -12.58 18.49
CA ARG A 110 -13.90 -13.35 19.39
C ARG A 110 -13.28 -13.55 20.78
N GLN A 111 -12.11 -12.97 21.02
CA GLN A 111 -11.37 -13.10 22.27
C GLN A 111 -11.69 -12.00 23.29
N PHE A 112 -12.44 -10.96 22.93
CA PHE A 112 -12.75 -9.87 23.85
C PHE A 112 -13.93 -10.24 24.77
N PRO A 113 -14.13 -9.53 25.90
CA PRO A 113 -15.21 -9.84 26.83
C PRO A 113 -16.55 -9.98 26.11
N LYS A 114 -17.44 -10.82 26.63
CA LYS A 114 -18.82 -10.99 26.12
C LYS A 114 -19.84 -10.31 27.02
N THR A 115 -21.03 -9.99 26.52
CA THR A 115 -22.05 -9.21 27.26
C THR A 115 -22.42 -9.86 28.60
N LYS A 116 -22.63 -11.18 28.63
CA LYS A 116 -23.10 -11.93 29.80
C LYS A 116 -21.99 -12.70 30.54
N MET A 117 -20.73 -12.35 30.31
CA MET A 117 -19.57 -12.99 30.92
C MET A 117 -18.71 -11.98 31.68
N ALA A 118 -17.74 -12.48 32.43
CA ALA A 118 -16.72 -11.66 33.08
C ALA A 118 -16.03 -10.72 32.07
N ALA A 119 -15.56 -9.57 32.55
CA ALA A 119 -14.89 -8.54 31.74
C ALA A 119 -13.45 -8.92 31.34
N GLU A 120 -13.25 -10.18 30.96
CA GLU A 120 -11.95 -10.76 30.65
C GLU A 120 -11.82 -11.06 29.15
N ALA A 121 -10.63 -10.80 28.61
CA ALA A 121 -10.24 -11.25 27.29
C ALA A 121 -9.50 -12.60 27.37
N HIS A 122 -9.45 -13.29 26.23
CA HIS A 122 -8.81 -14.60 26.08
C HIS A 122 -7.58 -14.52 25.17
N GLY A 123 -6.75 -15.56 25.19
CA GLY A 123 -5.50 -15.59 24.44
C GLY A 123 -4.45 -14.60 24.96
N VAL A 124 -3.19 -14.78 24.57
CA VAL A 124 -2.11 -13.85 24.97
C VAL A 124 -2.36 -12.48 24.36
N LEU A 125 -2.52 -12.42 23.03
CA LEU A 125 -2.71 -11.16 22.33
C LEU A 125 -4.01 -10.45 22.69
N GLY A 126 -5.14 -11.18 22.80
CA GLY A 126 -6.42 -10.58 23.18
C GLY A 126 -6.38 -9.96 24.58
N LYS A 127 -5.73 -10.61 25.55
CA LYS A 127 -5.52 -10.07 26.91
C LYS A 127 -4.67 -8.80 26.90
N GLU A 128 -3.55 -8.83 26.20
CA GLU A 128 -2.63 -7.68 26.12
C GLU A 128 -3.29 -6.47 25.43
N LEU A 129 -4.01 -6.70 24.33
CA LEU A 129 -4.79 -5.66 23.65
C LEU A 129 -5.87 -5.09 24.56
N TRP A 130 -6.67 -5.95 25.19
CA TRP A 130 -7.78 -5.51 26.03
C TRP A 130 -7.31 -4.68 27.22
N LYS A 131 -6.27 -5.15 27.91
CA LYS A 131 -5.66 -4.42 29.02
C LYS A 131 -5.13 -3.06 28.56
N PHE A 132 -4.29 -3.04 27.52
CA PHE A 132 -3.69 -1.80 27.03
C PHE A 132 -4.75 -0.78 26.59
N ILE A 133 -5.78 -1.21 25.85
CA ILE A 133 -6.87 -0.34 25.39
C ILE A 133 -7.66 0.20 26.59
N GLY A 134 -7.96 -0.63 27.60
CA GLY A 134 -8.59 -0.19 28.83
C GLY A 134 -7.78 0.88 29.56
N ASP A 135 -6.46 0.69 29.66
CA ASP A 135 -5.53 1.64 30.29
C ASP A 135 -5.47 3.00 29.56
N GLN A 136 -5.92 3.08 28.30
CA GLN A 136 -6.00 4.35 27.57
C GLN A 136 -7.25 5.18 27.92
N ASN A 137 -8.26 4.59 28.56
CA ASN A 137 -9.57 5.20 28.83
C ASN A 137 -10.18 5.90 27.58
N PRO A 138 -10.51 5.14 26.51
CA PRO A 138 -10.89 5.72 25.23
C PRO A 138 -12.27 6.37 25.26
N ASP A 139 -12.38 7.58 24.71
CA ASP A 139 -13.66 8.17 24.32
C ASP A 139 -14.18 7.54 23.02
N TRP A 140 -13.27 7.15 22.12
CA TRP A 140 -13.58 6.51 20.85
C TRP A 140 -12.72 5.27 20.60
N MET A 141 -13.36 4.20 20.12
CA MET A 141 -12.70 2.97 19.68
C MET A 141 -13.08 2.67 18.22
N ILE A 142 -12.08 2.76 17.32
CA ILE A 142 -12.27 2.57 15.88
C ILE A 142 -11.48 1.36 15.40
N ASP A 143 -12.17 0.34 14.90
CA ASP A 143 -11.53 -0.88 14.40
C ASP A 143 -11.65 -0.97 12.87
N LEU A 144 -10.54 -1.09 12.17
CA LEU A 144 -10.48 -1.04 10.70
C LEU A 144 -10.48 -2.46 10.10
N HIS A 145 -11.60 -2.83 9.48
CA HIS A 145 -11.89 -4.16 8.90
C HIS A 145 -12.21 -4.10 7.40
N GLU A 146 -12.30 -5.28 6.81
CA GLU A 146 -12.74 -5.42 5.42
C GLU A 146 -13.76 -6.54 5.20
N GLY A 147 -14.83 -6.22 4.48
CA GLY A 147 -15.80 -7.18 3.98
C GLY A 147 -15.48 -7.67 2.56
N TYR A 148 -15.97 -8.88 2.24
CA TYR A 148 -15.80 -9.48 0.92
C TYR A 148 -16.44 -8.65 -0.20
N ASP A 149 -17.74 -8.39 -0.13
CA ASP A 149 -18.53 -7.75 -1.18
C ASP A 149 -19.06 -6.38 -0.74
N PHE A 150 -19.78 -5.70 -1.64
CA PHE A 150 -20.50 -4.46 -1.31
C PHE A 150 -21.85 -4.81 -0.67
N HIS A 151 -22.10 -4.33 0.54
CA HIS A 151 -23.32 -4.65 1.30
C HIS A 151 -24.61 -4.35 0.52
N GLN A 152 -24.65 -3.21 -0.18
CA GLN A 152 -25.82 -2.80 -0.99
C GLN A 152 -26.04 -3.69 -2.24
N ILE A 153 -25.06 -4.50 -2.63
CA ILE A 153 -25.19 -5.50 -3.71
C ILE A 153 -25.45 -6.89 -3.13
N ASN A 154 -24.82 -7.21 -1.99
CA ASN A 154 -24.91 -8.47 -1.30
C ASN A 154 -25.02 -8.23 0.21
N SER A 155 -26.25 -8.25 0.73
CA SER A 155 -26.56 -7.98 2.14
C SER A 155 -25.94 -8.98 3.12
N LYS A 156 -25.46 -10.14 2.65
CA LYS A 156 -24.71 -11.11 3.47
C LYS A 156 -23.27 -10.68 3.72
N SER A 157 -22.76 -9.69 2.99
CA SER A 157 -21.45 -9.11 3.25
C SER A 157 -21.59 -7.80 4.02
N VAL A 158 -20.67 -7.54 4.95
CA VAL A 158 -20.61 -6.28 5.70
C VAL A 158 -19.76 -5.21 4.99
N GLY A 159 -19.12 -5.54 3.86
CA GLY A 159 -18.21 -4.61 3.20
C GLY A 159 -18.92 -3.36 2.69
N SER A 160 -18.19 -2.26 2.68
CA SER A 160 -18.73 -0.92 2.44
C SER A 160 -19.77 -0.53 3.49
N SER A 161 -19.38 -0.58 4.76
CA SER A 161 -20.23 -0.11 5.86
C SER A 161 -19.46 0.52 7.02
N ILE A 162 -20.19 1.22 7.88
CA ILE A 162 -19.76 1.59 9.23
C ILE A 162 -20.70 0.87 10.21
N ILE A 163 -20.17 0.03 11.09
CA ILE A 163 -20.94 -0.75 12.08
C ILE A 163 -20.69 -0.18 13.48
N ASP A 164 -21.64 0.57 14.03
CA ASP A 164 -21.50 1.16 15.37
C ASP A 164 -22.30 0.42 16.45
N ALA A 165 -21.81 0.51 17.69
CA ALA A 165 -22.44 -0.10 18.88
C ALA A 165 -23.72 0.60 19.37
N LYS A 166 -24.24 1.60 18.61
CA LYS A 166 -25.32 2.54 18.96
C LYS A 166 -24.91 3.54 20.05
N GLY A 167 -25.15 4.83 19.80
CA GLY A 167 -24.92 5.89 20.78
C GLY A 167 -25.03 7.29 20.17
N LYS A 168 -25.35 8.29 21.00
CA LYS A 168 -25.57 9.69 20.56
C LYS A 168 -24.37 10.26 19.81
N ALA A 169 -23.15 9.96 20.27
CA ALA A 169 -21.92 10.39 19.61
C ALA A 169 -21.80 9.81 18.19
N ALA A 170 -22.07 8.51 18.03
CA ALA A 170 -22.05 7.84 16.72
C ALA A 170 -23.16 8.35 15.79
N ASP A 171 -24.33 8.73 16.31
CA ASP A 171 -25.42 9.30 15.51
C ASP A 171 -25.03 10.63 14.82
N ILE A 172 -24.07 11.37 15.38
CA ILE A 172 -23.55 12.61 14.79
C ILE A 172 -22.34 12.32 13.88
N ALA A 173 -21.42 11.46 14.31
CA ALA A 173 -20.17 11.22 13.59
C ALA A 173 -20.35 10.38 12.33
N VAL A 174 -21.13 9.29 12.38
CA VAL A 174 -21.25 8.33 11.26
C VAL A 174 -21.77 8.99 9.98
N PRO A 175 -22.81 9.86 9.99
CA PRO A 175 -23.25 10.56 8.78
C PRO A 175 -22.15 11.41 8.14
N LYS A 176 -21.30 12.08 8.94
CA LYS A 176 -20.18 12.89 8.43
C LYS A 176 -19.11 12.02 7.77
N MET A 177 -18.78 10.90 8.40
CA MET A 177 -17.82 9.93 7.86
C MET A 177 -18.31 9.32 6.55
N LEU A 178 -19.59 8.91 6.51
CA LEU A 178 -20.23 8.39 5.29
C LEU A 178 -20.27 9.44 4.19
N ALA A 179 -20.62 10.70 4.50
CA ALA A 179 -20.62 11.78 3.51
C ALA A 179 -19.23 11.98 2.90
N ALA A 180 -18.18 12.02 3.73
CA ALA A 180 -16.81 12.21 3.28
C ALA A 180 -16.36 11.09 2.32
N VAL A 181 -16.51 9.82 2.70
CA VAL A 181 -16.07 8.70 1.87
C VAL A 181 -16.94 8.52 0.62
N ASN A 182 -18.27 8.66 0.73
CA ASN A 182 -19.20 8.47 -0.37
C ASN A 182 -19.15 9.57 -1.43
N ALA A 183 -18.63 10.76 -1.09
CA ALA A 183 -18.35 11.80 -2.08
C ALA A 183 -17.34 11.34 -3.16
N THR A 184 -16.57 10.30 -2.89
CA THR A 184 -15.59 9.73 -3.85
C THR A 184 -16.08 8.49 -4.58
N ILE A 185 -17.34 8.10 -4.38
CA ILE A 185 -17.92 6.87 -4.93
C ILE A 185 -19.08 7.25 -5.85
N THR A 186 -18.87 7.06 -7.15
CA THR A 186 -19.85 7.41 -8.18
C THR A 186 -20.98 6.40 -8.27
N ASP A 187 -20.68 5.11 -8.16
CA ASP A 187 -21.65 4.02 -8.23
C ASP A 187 -22.48 3.95 -6.92
N PRO A 188 -23.79 4.26 -6.95
CA PRO A 188 -24.62 4.29 -5.74
C PRO A 188 -24.65 2.96 -4.99
N LYS A 189 -24.60 1.83 -5.71
CA LYS A 189 -24.62 0.48 -5.13
C LYS A 189 -23.31 0.10 -4.44
N LYS A 190 -22.26 0.92 -4.59
CA LYS A 190 -20.96 0.73 -3.93
C LYS A 190 -20.70 1.74 -2.82
N LYS A 191 -21.65 2.63 -2.53
CA LYS A 191 -21.55 3.58 -1.42
C LYS A 191 -21.56 2.82 -0.08
N LEU A 192 -20.83 3.37 0.88
CA LEU A 192 -20.83 2.89 2.25
C LEU A 192 -22.16 3.24 2.92
N VAL A 193 -22.66 2.32 3.74
CA VAL A 193 -23.90 2.50 4.51
C VAL A 193 -23.66 2.30 6.00
N ARG A 194 -24.59 2.74 6.84
CA ARG A 194 -24.54 2.49 8.28
C ARG A 194 -25.20 1.16 8.61
N LEU A 195 -24.50 0.31 9.35
CA LEU A 195 -25.03 -0.88 10.02
C LEU A 195 -24.88 -0.70 11.53
N ARG A 196 -25.47 -1.59 12.33
CA ARG A 196 -25.43 -1.51 13.79
C ARG A 196 -25.23 -2.89 14.41
N TYR A 197 -24.82 -2.85 15.68
CA TYR A 197 -24.68 -3.99 16.58
C TYR A 197 -23.51 -4.91 16.21
N PRO A 198 -22.27 -4.51 16.57
CA PRO A 198 -21.11 -5.37 16.41
C PRO A 198 -21.28 -6.66 17.21
N VAL A 199 -20.74 -7.76 16.68
CA VAL A 199 -20.94 -9.11 17.20
C VAL A 199 -20.43 -9.30 18.63
N ASP A 200 -21.07 -10.19 19.41
CA ASP A 200 -20.62 -10.56 20.75
C ASP A 200 -19.20 -11.15 20.74
N GLY A 201 -18.39 -10.73 21.72
CA GLY A 201 -16.96 -11.03 21.79
C GLY A 201 -16.05 -10.23 20.84
N SER A 202 -16.59 -9.26 20.08
CA SER A 202 -15.77 -8.32 19.30
C SER A 202 -15.21 -7.18 20.14
N LEU A 203 -14.08 -6.62 19.68
CA LEU A 203 -13.39 -5.50 20.34
C LEU A 203 -14.28 -4.28 20.48
N VAL A 204 -14.92 -3.87 19.38
CA VAL A 204 -15.76 -2.66 19.32
C VAL A 204 -16.94 -2.75 20.29
N ARG A 205 -17.63 -3.89 20.32
CA ARG A 205 -18.74 -4.09 21.26
C ARG A 205 -18.23 -4.11 22.71
N ALA A 206 -17.12 -4.79 22.98
CA ALA A 206 -16.55 -4.84 24.32
C ALA A 206 -16.12 -3.45 24.83
N ALA A 207 -15.47 -2.64 23.99
CA ALA A 207 -15.09 -1.28 24.32
C ALA A 207 -16.33 -0.41 24.65
N HIS A 208 -17.40 -0.53 23.87
CA HIS A 208 -18.65 0.18 24.16
C HIS A 208 -19.26 -0.24 25.50
N GLU A 209 -19.47 -1.53 25.72
CA GLU A 209 -20.20 -2.02 26.90
C GLU A 209 -19.38 -1.97 28.20
N ARG A 210 -18.05 -2.10 28.12
CA ARG A 210 -17.19 -2.23 29.30
C ARG A 210 -16.35 -0.99 29.59
N LEU A 211 -16.06 -0.17 28.57
CA LEU A 211 -15.25 1.05 28.71
C LEU A 211 -16.06 2.32 28.45
N GLY A 212 -17.33 2.22 28.02
CA GLY A 212 -18.19 3.38 27.74
C GLY A 212 -17.84 4.14 26.45
N ALA A 213 -16.91 3.63 25.65
CA ALA A 213 -16.42 4.31 24.45
C ALA A 213 -17.47 4.37 23.32
N ALA A 214 -17.49 5.47 22.56
CA ALA A 214 -18.16 5.53 21.27
C ALA A 214 -17.39 4.65 20.28
N SER A 215 -17.96 3.50 19.94
CA SER A 215 -17.21 2.42 19.27
C SER A 215 -17.82 2.04 17.93
N MET A 216 -16.99 1.90 16.89
CA MET A 216 -17.42 1.42 15.57
C MET A 216 -16.36 0.62 14.81
N ILE A 217 -16.84 -0.27 13.93
CA ILE A 217 -16.06 -0.95 12.90
C ILE A 217 -16.21 -0.17 11.60
N LEU A 218 -15.10 0.05 10.90
CA LEU A 218 -15.11 0.57 9.53
C LEU A 218 -14.84 -0.57 8.56
N GLU A 219 -15.76 -0.87 7.67
CA GLU A 219 -15.70 -2.01 6.74
C GLU A 219 -15.50 -1.50 5.30
N THR A 220 -14.29 -1.63 4.76
CA THR A 220 -14.07 -1.42 3.31
C THR A 220 -14.31 -2.72 2.53
N THR A 221 -14.43 -2.67 1.20
CA THR A 221 -14.73 -3.86 0.39
C THR A 221 -13.50 -4.31 -0.38
N PHE A 222 -13.09 -5.57 -0.21
CA PHE A 222 -11.92 -6.09 -0.92
C PHE A 222 -12.19 -6.61 -2.33
N LYS A 223 -13.40 -7.06 -2.64
CA LYS A 223 -13.75 -7.51 -3.99
C LYS A 223 -13.61 -6.38 -5.01
N SER A 224 -12.81 -6.64 -6.04
CA SER A 224 -12.63 -5.74 -7.19
C SER A 224 -12.15 -4.32 -6.83
N GLN A 225 -11.47 -4.16 -5.69
CA GLN A 225 -10.87 -2.89 -5.30
C GLN A 225 -9.36 -3.03 -5.02
N PRO A 226 -8.53 -2.13 -5.56
CA PRO A 226 -7.12 -2.03 -5.19
C PRO A 226 -6.95 -1.83 -3.69
N LEU A 227 -5.82 -2.28 -3.14
CA LEU A 227 -5.51 -2.13 -1.71
C LEU A 227 -5.34 -0.66 -1.32
N SER A 228 -4.72 0.15 -2.18
CA SER A 228 -4.60 1.60 -1.97
C SER A 228 -5.96 2.28 -1.79
N LYS A 229 -6.97 1.89 -2.59
CA LYS A 229 -8.32 2.47 -2.55
C LYS A 229 -9.01 2.18 -1.24
N ARG A 230 -8.93 0.94 -0.76
CA ARG A 230 -9.50 0.50 0.52
C ARG A 230 -8.84 1.22 1.69
N ALA A 231 -7.50 1.28 1.70
CA ALA A 231 -6.76 2.02 2.72
C ALA A 231 -7.10 3.53 2.72
N ARG A 232 -7.28 4.12 1.53
CA ARG A 232 -7.72 5.52 1.38
C ARG A 232 -9.13 5.74 1.94
N GLN A 233 -10.07 4.82 1.72
CA GLN A 233 -11.42 4.92 2.28
C GLN A 233 -11.40 4.91 3.81
N HIS A 234 -10.59 4.05 4.44
CA HIS A 234 -10.38 4.09 5.89
C HIS A 234 -9.83 5.45 6.35
N ARG A 235 -8.76 5.95 5.72
CA ARG A 235 -8.20 7.27 6.03
C ARG A 235 -9.26 8.37 5.92
N MET A 236 -10.09 8.37 4.89
CA MET A 236 -11.14 9.39 4.74
C MET A 236 -12.17 9.35 5.87
N MET A 237 -12.63 8.16 6.26
CA MET A 237 -13.58 8.01 7.35
C MET A 237 -12.96 8.45 8.68
N VAL A 238 -11.74 8.00 9.00
CA VAL A 238 -11.04 8.40 10.23
C VAL A 238 -10.76 9.90 10.25
N HIS A 239 -10.31 10.48 9.15
CA HIS A 239 -10.05 11.91 9.05
C HIS A 239 -11.32 12.73 9.29
N ALA A 240 -12.47 12.31 8.74
CA ALA A 240 -13.74 12.97 8.98
C ALA A 240 -14.17 12.89 10.46
N LEU A 241 -13.92 11.78 11.14
CA LEU A 241 -14.13 11.65 12.59
C LEU A 241 -13.22 12.60 13.36
N LEU A 242 -11.91 12.55 13.11
CA LEU A 242 -10.95 13.40 13.84
C LEU A 242 -11.18 14.89 13.58
N THR A 243 -11.60 15.27 12.37
CA THR A 243 -12.01 16.64 12.04
C THR A 243 -13.25 17.05 12.84
N HIS A 244 -14.25 16.17 12.94
CA HIS A 244 -15.44 16.43 13.76
C HIS A 244 -15.08 16.63 15.24
N LEU A 245 -14.10 15.88 15.75
CA LEU A 245 -13.56 16.00 17.10
C LEU A 245 -12.57 17.16 17.27
N GLN A 246 -12.33 17.94 16.21
CA GLN A 246 -11.36 19.04 16.17
C GLN A 246 -9.94 18.60 16.57
N MET A 247 -9.59 17.33 16.34
CA MET A 247 -8.28 16.76 16.68
C MET A 247 -7.25 16.93 15.57
N VAL A 248 -7.65 17.24 14.34
CA VAL A 248 -6.74 17.41 13.20
C VAL A 248 -7.09 18.66 12.41
N ASP A 249 -6.07 19.38 11.97
CA ASP A 249 -6.11 20.45 10.94
C ASP A 249 -5.46 20.00 9.63
N SER A 250 -4.70 18.89 9.69
CA SER A 250 -3.94 18.33 8.59
C SER A 250 -4.80 17.55 7.59
N THR A 251 -4.23 17.26 6.43
CA THR A 251 -4.92 16.51 5.37
C THR A 251 -4.90 15.00 5.65
N SER A 252 -5.88 14.27 5.11
CA SER A 252 -5.85 12.79 5.10
C SER A 252 -4.75 12.19 4.22
N GLN A 253 -3.88 13.00 3.59
CA GLN A 253 -2.90 12.57 2.59
C GLN A 253 -1.54 12.16 3.17
N VAL A 254 -1.29 12.39 4.46
CA VAL A 254 -0.03 11.98 5.11
C VAL A 254 0.03 10.45 5.20
N MET A 255 1.07 9.85 4.61
CA MET A 255 1.31 8.40 4.55
C MET A 255 2.63 7.95 5.18
N LEU A 256 3.53 8.89 5.41
CA LEU A 256 4.89 8.67 5.89
C LEU A 256 5.22 9.66 7.02
N PRO A 257 6.18 9.33 7.91
CA PRO A 257 6.66 10.27 8.91
C PRO A 257 7.34 11.46 8.22
N ALA A 258 7.26 12.64 8.86
CA ALA A 258 7.84 13.88 8.32
C ALA A 258 9.37 13.82 8.18
N LYS A 259 10.05 13.04 9.04
CA LYS A 259 11.50 12.82 9.02
C LYS A 259 11.79 11.32 9.04
N THR A 260 12.65 10.87 8.13
CA THR A 260 13.15 9.50 8.07
C THR A 260 14.37 9.43 7.18
N GLU A 261 15.34 8.59 7.54
CA GLU A 261 16.51 8.25 6.71
C GLU A 261 16.21 7.09 5.76
N ALA A 262 15.03 6.46 5.90
CA ALA A 262 14.63 5.36 5.05
C ALA A 262 14.25 5.84 3.64
N LEU A 263 14.61 5.06 2.62
CA LEU A 263 14.17 5.30 1.24
C LEU A 263 12.65 5.20 1.14
N ARG A 264 11.99 6.25 0.66
CA ARG A 264 10.53 6.34 0.60
C ARG A 264 10.05 5.93 -0.79
N VAL A 265 9.32 4.82 -0.86
CA VAL A 265 8.89 4.20 -2.12
C VAL A 265 7.38 4.24 -2.26
N ALA A 266 6.87 4.92 -3.27
CA ALA A 266 5.49 4.82 -3.71
C ALA A 266 5.36 3.68 -4.72
N VAL A 267 4.43 2.75 -4.50
CA VAL A 267 4.08 1.71 -5.49
C VAL A 267 2.66 1.96 -5.98
N TYR A 268 2.53 2.25 -7.27
CA TYR A 268 1.24 2.51 -7.90
C TYR A 268 0.34 1.26 -7.84
N ASP A 269 -0.88 1.45 -7.34
CA ASP A 269 -1.87 0.40 -7.13
C ASP A 269 -3.27 0.94 -7.43
N ALA A 270 -3.61 1.05 -8.71
CA ALA A 270 -4.94 1.47 -9.15
C ALA A 270 -5.26 0.86 -10.53
N GLY A 271 -6.14 1.50 -11.30
CA GLY A 271 -6.52 1.02 -12.62
C GLY A 271 -5.31 0.78 -13.54
N GLY A 272 -5.37 -0.30 -14.32
CA GLY A 272 -4.31 -0.71 -15.23
C GLY A 272 -3.18 -1.53 -14.62
N VAL A 273 -3.19 -1.81 -13.32
CA VAL A 273 -2.20 -2.68 -12.66
C VAL A 273 -2.60 -4.16 -12.80
N GLY A 274 -1.63 -5.03 -13.10
CA GLY A 274 -1.81 -6.48 -13.12
C GLY A 274 -1.88 -7.09 -11.72
N SER A 275 -2.55 -8.23 -11.58
CA SER A 275 -2.88 -8.85 -10.28
C SER A 275 -1.68 -9.18 -9.37
N ASN A 276 -0.53 -9.55 -9.94
CA ASN A 276 0.63 -10.01 -9.17
C ASN A 276 1.72 -8.95 -8.99
N GLY A 277 1.87 -8.01 -9.93
CA GLY A 277 3.01 -7.06 -9.96
C GLY A 277 3.24 -6.32 -8.63
N PRO A 278 2.21 -5.71 -8.04
CA PRO A 278 2.31 -5.11 -6.72
C PRO A 278 2.85 -6.09 -5.66
N ARG A 279 2.29 -7.31 -5.58
CA ARG A 279 2.66 -8.29 -4.54
C ARG A 279 4.10 -8.76 -4.65
N GLU A 280 4.60 -8.92 -5.88
CA GLU A 280 6.02 -9.21 -6.13
C GLU A 280 6.92 -8.06 -5.65
N LEU A 281 6.55 -6.81 -5.94
CA LEU A 281 7.27 -5.65 -5.42
C LEU A 281 7.25 -5.59 -3.88
N ASP A 282 6.16 -5.97 -3.22
CA ASP A 282 6.13 -6.07 -1.74
C ASP A 282 7.14 -7.11 -1.21
N ARG A 283 7.50 -8.15 -1.99
CA ARG A 283 8.56 -9.11 -1.61
C ARG A 283 9.95 -8.51 -1.79
N VAL A 284 10.20 -7.82 -2.90
CA VAL A 284 11.46 -7.11 -3.14
C VAL A 284 11.71 -6.05 -2.06
N LEU A 285 10.72 -5.19 -1.82
CA LEU A 285 10.82 -4.05 -0.89
C LEU A 285 10.98 -4.49 0.57
N ARG A 286 10.37 -5.62 0.97
CA ARG A 286 10.59 -6.20 2.31
C ARG A 286 12.03 -6.66 2.53
N GLY A 287 12.75 -7.03 1.48
CA GLY A 287 14.17 -7.37 1.53
C GLY A 287 15.11 -6.17 1.49
N MET A 288 14.59 -4.95 1.33
CA MET A 288 15.41 -3.74 1.29
C MET A 288 15.53 -3.12 2.69
N PRO A 289 16.74 -3.07 3.29
CA PRO A 289 16.94 -2.37 4.56
C PRO A 289 16.64 -0.88 4.42
N ALA A 290 16.20 -0.25 5.52
CA ALA A 290 15.89 1.18 5.61
C ALA A 290 15.03 1.66 4.43
N THR A 291 13.90 0.99 4.17
CA THR A 291 12.96 1.32 3.09
C THR A 291 11.53 1.37 3.62
N MET A 292 10.82 2.45 3.31
CA MET A 292 9.40 2.62 3.62
C MET A 292 8.59 2.61 2.33
N ALA A 293 7.93 1.49 2.06
CA ALA A 293 7.04 1.35 0.91
C ALA A 293 5.58 1.64 1.27
N ARG A 294 4.87 2.34 0.38
CA ARG A 294 3.41 2.54 0.46
C ARG A 294 2.76 2.26 -0.89
N ARG A 295 1.58 1.63 -0.85
CA ARG A 295 0.68 1.53 -2.01
C ARG A 295 -0.01 2.85 -2.21
N VAL A 296 0.00 3.36 -3.43
CA VAL A 296 -0.57 4.68 -3.74
C VAL A 296 -1.57 4.55 -4.90
N GLY A 297 -2.77 5.08 -4.69
CA GLY A 297 -3.82 5.11 -5.70
C GLY A 297 -3.70 6.30 -6.66
N ALA A 298 -4.46 6.28 -7.75
CA ALA A 298 -4.47 7.38 -8.71
C ALA A 298 -5.01 8.68 -8.09
N GLU A 299 -6.04 8.58 -7.24
CA GLU A 299 -6.60 9.69 -6.47
C GLU A 299 -5.56 10.28 -5.51
N ASP A 300 -4.78 9.45 -4.83
CA ASP A 300 -3.72 9.92 -3.93
C ASP A 300 -2.67 10.71 -4.72
N ILE A 301 -2.23 10.20 -5.88
CA ILE A 301 -1.28 10.90 -6.78
C ILE A 301 -1.82 12.26 -7.21
N ARG A 302 -3.10 12.32 -7.64
CA ARG A 302 -3.76 13.59 -8.00
C ARG A 302 -3.82 14.59 -6.85
N ASN A 303 -3.87 14.09 -5.61
CA ASN A 303 -3.86 14.90 -4.40
C ASN A 303 -2.44 15.19 -3.87
N GLY A 304 -1.40 14.94 -4.67
CA GLY A 304 -0.04 15.42 -4.39
C GLY A 304 0.80 14.53 -3.47
N VAL A 305 0.37 13.30 -3.15
CA VAL A 305 1.11 12.45 -2.19
C VAL A 305 2.53 12.11 -2.60
N LEU A 306 2.86 12.18 -3.91
CA LEU A 306 4.21 11.86 -4.41
C LEU A 306 5.30 12.76 -3.82
N THR A 307 4.93 13.93 -3.30
CA THR A 307 5.86 14.83 -2.59
C THR A 307 6.47 14.21 -1.32
N GLN A 308 5.87 13.15 -0.77
CA GLN A 308 6.37 12.43 0.39
C GLN A 308 7.39 11.34 0.05
N PHE A 309 7.63 11.05 -1.23
CA PHE A 309 8.41 9.89 -1.67
C PHE A 309 9.67 10.29 -2.41
N ASP A 310 10.64 9.38 -2.45
CA ASP A 310 11.87 9.52 -3.23
C ASP A 310 11.75 8.86 -4.60
N VAL A 311 10.98 7.76 -4.69
CA VAL A 311 10.78 7.00 -5.93
C VAL A 311 9.34 6.51 -6.07
N ALA A 312 8.83 6.57 -7.30
CA ALA A 312 7.53 6.04 -7.70
C ALA A 312 7.70 4.85 -8.66
N ILE A 313 7.18 3.69 -8.26
CA ILE A 313 7.21 2.45 -9.02
C ILE A 313 5.86 2.20 -9.68
N PHE A 314 5.86 2.04 -11.00
CA PHE A 314 4.71 1.63 -11.81
C PHE A 314 4.88 0.18 -12.28
N PRO A 315 4.09 -0.77 -11.74
CA PRO A 315 4.22 -2.20 -12.04
C PRO A 315 3.65 -2.58 -13.41
N GLY A 316 3.79 -3.86 -13.77
CA GLY A 316 3.17 -4.46 -14.95
C GLY A 316 1.63 -4.39 -14.97
N GLY A 317 1.03 -4.63 -16.14
CA GLY A 317 -0.40 -4.46 -16.40
C GLY A 317 -0.67 -3.88 -17.79
N SER A 318 -1.37 -2.74 -17.88
CA SER A 318 -1.65 -2.02 -19.12
C SER A 318 -1.32 -0.54 -18.96
N GLY A 319 -0.28 -0.06 -19.65
CA GLY A 319 0.21 1.33 -19.52
C GLY A 319 -0.86 2.37 -19.87
N SER A 320 -1.65 2.14 -20.92
CA SER A 320 -2.75 3.03 -21.30
C SER A 320 -3.87 3.07 -20.26
N LYS A 321 -4.17 1.94 -19.59
CA LYS A 321 -5.13 1.91 -18.47
C LYS A 321 -4.57 2.56 -17.21
N GLN A 322 -3.26 2.49 -16.97
CA GLN A 322 -2.61 3.24 -15.88
C GLN A 322 -2.70 4.74 -16.15
N ALA A 323 -2.38 5.18 -17.37
CA ALA A 323 -2.56 6.57 -17.80
C ALA A 323 -4.01 7.06 -17.69
N ALA A 324 -4.97 6.24 -18.12
CA ALA A 324 -6.40 6.57 -18.02
C ALA A 324 -6.85 6.71 -16.56
N ALA A 325 -6.41 5.80 -15.68
CA ALA A 325 -6.73 5.85 -14.26
C ALA A 325 -6.11 7.07 -13.56
N LEU A 326 -4.90 7.46 -13.96
CA LEU A 326 -4.24 8.68 -13.47
C LEU A 326 -4.98 9.96 -13.87
N ASP A 327 -5.63 9.97 -15.04
CA ASP A 327 -6.12 11.17 -15.74
C ASP A 327 -4.98 12.15 -16.13
N ALA A 328 -5.32 13.28 -16.75
CA ALA A 328 -4.33 14.28 -17.15
C ALA A 328 -3.60 14.93 -15.95
N ARG A 329 -4.29 15.16 -14.83
CA ARG A 329 -3.71 15.73 -13.62
C ARG A 329 -2.78 14.74 -12.95
N GLY A 330 -3.16 13.46 -12.87
CA GLY A 330 -2.28 12.44 -12.29
C GLY A 330 -1.01 12.24 -13.09
N ARG A 331 -1.10 12.23 -14.43
CA ARG A 331 0.08 12.18 -15.31
C ARG A 331 1.00 13.38 -15.11
N LYS A 332 0.44 14.60 -15.07
CA LYS A 332 1.21 15.82 -14.75
C LYS A 332 1.87 15.77 -13.38
N ALA A 333 1.19 15.22 -12.37
CA ALA A 333 1.75 15.06 -11.03
C ALA A 333 2.96 14.12 -11.02
N VAL A 334 2.91 13.01 -11.78
CA VAL A 334 4.06 12.09 -11.93
C VAL A 334 5.20 12.77 -12.69
N GLN A 335 4.92 13.44 -13.81
CA GLN A 335 5.94 14.18 -14.58
C GLN A 335 6.64 15.21 -13.69
N ALA A 336 5.88 16.03 -12.97
CA ALA A 336 6.42 17.08 -12.10
C ALA A 336 7.20 16.50 -10.91
N PHE A 337 6.79 15.34 -10.38
CA PHE A 337 7.53 14.61 -9.35
C PHE A 337 8.92 14.21 -9.86
N VAL A 338 9.00 13.58 -11.04
CA VAL A 338 10.27 13.17 -11.63
C VAL A 338 11.12 14.38 -12.00
N GLN A 339 10.53 15.40 -12.64
CA GLN A 339 11.23 16.62 -13.06
C GLN A 339 11.94 17.33 -11.89
N ARG A 340 11.34 17.33 -10.70
CA ARG A 340 11.93 17.92 -9.47
C ARG A 340 12.96 17.01 -8.78
N GLY A 341 13.26 15.86 -9.38
CA GLY A 341 14.27 14.91 -8.93
C GLY A 341 13.74 13.74 -8.11
N GLY A 342 12.47 13.37 -8.28
CA GLY A 342 11.95 12.07 -7.86
C GLY A 342 12.37 10.96 -8.83
N GLY A 343 12.58 9.76 -8.33
CA GLY A 343 12.87 8.58 -9.15
C GLY A 343 11.62 7.97 -9.76
N TYR A 344 11.72 7.46 -10.99
CA TYR A 344 10.69 6.65 -11.63
C TYR A 344 11.21 5.25 -11.93
N VAL A 345 10.44 4.22 -11.58
CA VAL A 345 10.71 2.83 -12.00
C VAL A 345 9.47 2.27 -12.69
N GLY A 346 9.56 2.06 -14.00
CA GLY A 346 8.49 1.45 -14.79
C GLY A 346 8.81 0.00 -15.15
N ILE A 347 7.96 -0.95 -14.75
CA ILE A 347 8.12 -2.37 -15.10
C ILE A 347 7.02 -2.78 -16.07
N CYS A 348 7.39 -3.35 -17.22
CA CYS A 348 6.47 -3.78 -18.27
C CYS A 348 5.51 -2.65 -18.67
N ALA A 349 4.26 -2.66 -18.20
CA ALA A 349 3.29 -1.59 -18.41
C ALA A 349 3.74 -0.22 -17.90
N GLY A 350 4.46 -0.17 -16.78
CA GLY A 350 5.08 1.08 -16.32
C GLY A 350 6.15 1.57 -17.29
N SER A 351 6.89 0.67 -17.94
CA SER A 351 7.85 1.07 -18.97
C SER A 351 7.14 1.64 -20.21
N TYR A 352 6.04 1.01 -20.67
CA TYR A 352 5.17 1.61 -21.70
C TYR A 352 4.62 2.99 -21.29
N LEU A 353 4.27 3.17 -20.02
CA LEU A 353 3.78 4.45 -19.49
C LEU A 353 4.85 5.54 -19.49
N ALA A 354 6.14 5.20 -19.40
CA ALA A 354 7.24 6.17 -19.47
C ALA A 354 7.61 6.61 -20.89
N ALA A 355 7.31 5.78 -21.90
CA ALA A 355 7.70 5.97 -23.30
C ALA A 355 7.23 7.31 -23.89
N ALA A 356 7.97 7.84 -24.87
CA ALA A 356 7.68 9.13 -25.48
C ALA A 356 6.80 9.07 -26.74
N ASN A 357 6.52 7.87 -27.26
CA ASN A 357 5.80 7.70 -28.52
C ASN A 357 4.26 7.66 -28.41
N TYR A 358 3.69 7.83 -27.21
CA TYR A 358 2.23 7.79 -27.01
C TYR A 358 1.70 9.11 -26.48
N SER A 359 0.57 9.59 -27.01
CA SER A 359 -0.10 10.80 -26.49
C SER A 359 -0.68 10.62 -25.07
N TRP A 360 -0.96 9.38 -24.68
CA TRP A 360 -1.48 9.04 -23.35
C TRP A 360 -0.38 8.80 -22.31
N SER A 361 0.88 8.58 -22.72
CA SER A 361 1.97 8.24 -21.78
C SER A 361 2.43 9.47 -21.00
N LEU A 362 3.46 9.28 -20.18
CA LEU A 362 4.14 10.35 -19.43
C LEU A 362 5.19 11.07 -20.29
N GLY A 363 5.77 10.42 -21.30
CA GLY A 363 6.83 11.01 -22.12
C GLY A 363 8.06 11.45 -21.31
N ILE A 364 8.44 10.65 -20.31
CA ILE A 364 9.58 10.95 -19.41
C ILE A 364 10.83 10.12 -19.73
N SER A 365 10.81 9.35 -20.83
CA SER A 365 11.96 8.59 -21.29
C SER A 365 11.99 8.60 -22.82
N ASN A 366 13.15 8.91 -23.41
CA ASN A 366 13.34 9.09 -24.86
C ASN A 366 13.39 7.76 -25.64
N HIS A 367 12.46 6.85 -25.34
CA HIS A 367 12.30 5.61 -26.06
C HIS A 367 10.91 5.53 -26.69
N LYS A 368 10.85 4.79 -27.80
CA LYS A 368 9.62 4.29 -28.41
C LYS A 368 9.54 2.78 -28.25
N THR A 369 8.34 2.25 -28.41
CA THR A 369 8.08 0.82 -28.24
C THR A 369 7.61 0.19 -29.55
N PHE A 370 8.04 -1.02 -29.85
CA PHE A 370 7.50 -1.80 -30.99
C PHE A 370 6.09 -2.31 -30.68
N CYS A 371 5.07 -1.56 -31.09
CA CYS A 371 3.65 -1.84 -30.82
C CYS A 371 2.76 -1.58 -32.03
N GLU A 372 3.34 -1.49 -33.22
CA GLU A 372 2.62 -1.22 -34.46
C GLU A 372 1.49 -2.22 -34.66
N THR A 373 0.45 -1.77 -35.34
CA THR A 373 -0.68 -2.65 -35.66
C THR A 373 -0.57 -3.02 -37.13
N ILE A 374 -0.38 -4.31 -37.37
CA ILE A 374 -0.13 -4.87 -38.70
C ILE A 374 -1.32 -5.75 -39.06
N ASP A 375 -1.80 -5.63 -40.30
CA ASP A 375 -2.78 -6.54 -40.87
C ASP A 375 -2.06 -7.81 -41.33
N LEU A 376 -2.33 -8.91 -40.63
CA LEU A 376 -1.73 -10.20 -40.93
C LEU A 376 -2.64 -11.01 -41.86
N PRO A 377 -2.12 -11.56 -42.96
CA PRO A 377 -2.90 -12.45 -43.82
C PRO A 377 -3.56 -13.56 -43.02
N ASN A 378 -4.87 -13.78 -43.24
CA ASN A 378 -5.68 -14.83 -42.61
C ASN A 378 -5.82 -14.79 -41.08
N ILE A 379 -5.28 -13.77 -40.40
CA ILE A 379 -5.39 -13.58 -38.95
C ILE A 379 -6.09 -12.25 -38.61
N GLY A 380 -5.97 -11.27 -39.51
CA GLY A 380 -6.49 -9.92 -39.36
C GLY A 380 -5.58 -9.01 -38.57
N ARG A 381 -6.12 -7.85 -38.18
CA ARG A 381 -5.40 -6.77 -37.53
C ARG A 381 -4.89 -7.16 -36.14
N LYS A 382 -3.57 -7.18 -35.94
CA LYS A 382 -2.95 -7.49 -34.63
C LYS A 382 -1.93 -6.43 -34.25
N SER A 383 -1.89 -6.11 -32.95
CA SER A 383 -0.87 -5.21 -32.41
C SER A 383 0.35 -5.99 -31.97
N MET A 384 1.53 -5.53 -32.40
CA MET A 384 2.79 -6.23 -32.24
C MET A 384 3.32 -6.24 -30.80
N TRP A 385 2.67 -5.53 -29.86
CA TRP A 385 3.00 -5.65 -28.43
C TRP A 385 2.72 -7.06 -27.90
N TYR A 386 1.70 -7.75 -28.45
CA TYR A 386 1.30 -9.07 -27.98
C TYR A 386 2.12 -10.16 -28.67
N ARG A 387 3.05 -10.74 -27.94
CA ARG A 387 3.98 -11.81 -28.37
C ARG A 387 3.61 -13.19 -27.82
N GLY A 388 2.47 -13.31 -27.14
CA GLY A 388 1.96 -14.58 -26.66
C GLY A 388 1.81 -14.67 -25.13
N PRO A 389 1.67 -15.89 -24.58
CA PRO A 389 1.61 -16.11 -23.14
C PRO A 389 2.94 -15.76 -22.46
N THR A 390 2.97 -15.85 -21.12
CA THR A 390 4.22 -15.70 -20.36
C THR A 390 5.27 -16.69 -20.88
N ALA A 391 6.49 -16.23 -21.05
CA ALA A 391 7.62 -17.03 -21.49
C ALA A 391 8.89 -16.65 -20.71
N THR A 392 9.93 -17.47 -20.83
CA THR A 392 11.27 -17.15 -20.33
C THR A 392 12.11 -16.65 -21.49
N VAL A 393 12.81 -15.52 -21.29
CA VAL A 393 13.78 -14.99 -22.25
C VAL A 393 15.14 -14.84 -21.59
N LYS A 394 16.18 -14.78 -22.40
CA LYS A 394 17.55 -14.55 -21.98
C LYS A 394 17.89 -13.08 -22.14
N MET A 395 18.57 -12.50 -21.16
CA MET A 395 19.16 -11.16 -21.24
C MET A 395 20.55 -11.15 -20.60
N GLU A 396 21.29 -10.08 -20.85
CA GLU A 396 22.62 -9.84 -20.32
C GLU A 396 22.76 -8.37 -19.89
N LEU A 397 23.49 -8.11 -18.81
CA LEU A 397 23.77 -6.74 -18.36
C LEU A 397 24.89 -6.12 -19.18
N THR A 398 24.77 -4.83 -19.50
CA THR A 398 25.88 -4.03 -20.05
C THR A 398 26.93 -3.76 -18.96
N ALA A 399 28.08 -3.18 -19.32
CA ALA A 399 29.09 -2.79 -18.32
C ALA A 399 28.48 -1.85 -17.25
N GLU A 400 27.82 -0.79 -17.70
CA GLU A 400 27.10 0.15 -16.85
C GLU A 400 25.92 -0.51 -16.11
N GLY A 401 25.22 -1.45 -16.76
CA GLY A 401 24.19 -2.25 -16.12
C GLY A 401 24.69 -3.05 -14.91
N ARG A 402 25.93 -3.56 -14.97
CA ARG A 402 26.56 -4.27 -13.85
C ARG A 402 26.94 -3.33 -12.71
N GLU A 403 27.31 -2.09 -13.01
CA GLU A 403 27.59 -1.07 -11.99
C GLU A 403 26.31 -0.66 -11.24
N ILE A 404 25.20 -0.47 -11.97
CA ILE A 404 23.95 0.03 -11.39
C ILE A 404 23.10 -1.09 -10.78
N LEU A 405 22.95 -2.21 -11.47
CA LEU A 405 22.00 -3.27 -11.10
C LEU A 405 22.69 -4.42 -10.33
N GLY A 406 24.02 -4.42 -10.26
CA GLY A 406 24.84 -5.42 -9.58
C GLY A 406 25.63 -6.28 -10.57
N ASP A 407 26.82 -6.74 -10.15
CA ASP A 407 27.80 -7.42 -11.01
C ASP A 407 27.40 -8.87 -11.33
N ARG A 408 26.36 -9.01 -12.17
CA ARG A 408 25.97 -10.29 -12.76
C ARG A 408 26.54 -10.40 -14.16
N LYS A 409 27.44 -11.35 -14.36
CA LYS A 409 28.10 -11.61 -15.65
C LYS A 409 27.34 -12.64 -16.48
N GLY A 410 27.45 -12.50 -17.80
CA GLY A 410 26.92 -13.43 -18.78
C GLY A 410 25.40 -13.39 -18.94
N VAL A 411 24.91 -14.30 -19.76
CA VAL A 411 23.50 -14.42 -20.13
C VAL A 411 22.72 -15.14 -19.05
N PHE A 412 21.55 -14.62 -18.69
CA PHE A 412 20.65 -15.26 -17.72
C PHE A 412 19.18 -15.11 -18.10
N GLU A 413 18.37 -15.98 -17.50
CA GLU A 413 16.94 -16.07 -17.76
C GLU A 413 16.14 -15.06 -16.93
N VAL A 414 15.11 -14.51 -17.55
CA VAL A 414 14.13 -13.62 -16.92
C VAL A 414 12.75 -13.91 -17.49
N ARG A 415 11.73 -13.82 -16.64
CA ARG A 415 10.34 -13.92 -17.08
C ARG A 415 9.99 -12.74 -17.99
N TYR A 416 9.37 -13.02 -19.13
CA TYR A 416 8.84 -12.05 -20.06
C TYR A 416 7.33 -12.23 -20.25
N HIS A 417 6.61 -11.12 -20.28
CA HIS A 417 5.18 -11.12 -20.55
C HIS A 417 4.78 -9.83 -21.27
N ASN A 418 5.16 -9.74 -22.55
CA ASN A 418 4.78 -8.66 -23.47
C ASN A 418 5.30 -7.26 -23.06
N GLY A 419 6.41 -7.21 -22.32
CA GLY A 419 7.12 -5.96 -22.03
C GLY A 419 7.59 -5.24 -23.29
N PRO A 420 7.78 -3.92 -23.24
CA PRO A 420 8.13 -3.14 -24.43
C PRO A 420 9.46 -3.59 -25.04
N ILE A 421 9.50 -3.68 -26.36
CA ILE A 421 10.76 -3.70 -27.11
C ILE A 421 11.12 -2.26 -27.41
N MET A 422 12.25 -1.80 -26.87
CA MET A 422 12.57 -0.38 -26.76
C MET A 422 13.60 0.03 -27.83
N SER A 423 13.39 1.18 -28.44
CA SER A 423 14.35 1.82 -29.35
C SER A 423 14.33 3.34 -29.17
N PRO A 424 15.37 4.07 -29.60
CA PRO A 424 15.39 5.53 -29.51
C PRO A 424 14.19 6.16 -30.24
N MET A 425 13.55 7.15 -29.59
CA MET A 425 12.49 7.97 -30.22
C MET A 425 13.07 9.23 -30.88
N GLY A 426 14.12 9.82 -30.31
CA GLY A 426 14.75 11.03 -30.85
C GLY A 426 13.98 12.32 -30.55
N VAL A 427 13.24 12.36 -29.44
CA VAL A 427 12.53 13.58 -29.00
C VAL A 427 13.54 14.64 -28.60
N LYS A 428 13.49 15.81 -29.25
CA LYS A 428 14.31 16.97 -28.88
C LYS A 428 13.97 17.42 -27.46
N GLY A 429 15.00 17.69 -26.65
CA GLY A 429 14.84 18.12 -25.25
C GLY A 429 14.70 16.99 -24.23
N LEU A 430 14.70 15.72 -24.66
CA LEU A 430 14.88 14.57 -23.77
C LEU A 430 16.24 13.93 -24.03
N GLU A 431 16.96 13.62 -22.96
CA GLU A 431 18.26 12.93 -23.06
C GLU A 431 18.10 11.51 -23.63
N ALA A 432 19.14 11.03 -24.31
CA ALA A 432 19.17 9.66 -24.80
C ALA A 432 19.22 8.69 -23.61
N PHE A 433 18.48 7.58 -23.69
CA PHE A 433 18.59 6.55 -22.67
C PHE A 433 19.87 5.73 -22.82
N ARG A 434 20.30 5.14 -21.72
CA ARG A 434 21.42 4.21 -21.62
C ARG A 434 20.90 2.77 -21.43
N PRO A 435 21.27 1.82 -22.29
CA PRO A 435 20.91 0.41 -22.09
C PRO A 435 21.67 -0.18 -20.89
N LEU A 436 20.94 -0.69 -19.89
CA LEU A 436 21.51 -1.42 -18.76
C LEU A 436 21.47 -2.94 -18.96
N ALA A 437 20.55 -3.43 -19.79
CA ALA A 437 20.48 -4.83 -20.16
C ALA A 437 20.01 -5.00 -21.59
N ILE A 438 20.45 -6.06 -22.25
CA ILE A 438 20.16 -6.38 -23.66
C ILE A 438 19.48 -7.76 -23.74
N PHE A 439 18.41 -7.88 -24.52
CA PHE A 439 17.80 -9.17 -24.81
C PHE A 439 18.73 -10.03 -25.68
N ARG A 440 18.88 -11.31 -25.32
CA ARG A 440 19.71 -12.30 -26.02
C ARG A 440 18.92 -13.47 -26.58
N SER A 441 17.63 -13.53 -26.30
CA SER A 441 16.68 -14.40 -26.99
C SER A 441 15.39 -13.62 -27.26
N GLU A 442 14.51 -14.20 -28.04
CA GLU A 442 13.22 -13.59 -28.39
C GLU A 442 12.04 -14.52 -28.12
N VAL A 443 10.87 -13.91 -28.07
CA VAL A 443 9.57 -14.57 -28.15
C VAL A 443 8.77 -13.85 -29.21
N ALA A 444 8.19 -14.61 -30.13
CA ALA A 444 7.37 -14.12 -31.23
C ALA A 444 6.12 -15.01 -31.36
N ARG A 445 4.97 -14.38 -31.58
CA ARG A 445 3.71 -15.03 -31.93
C ARG A 445 3.40 -14.88 -33.42
N TYR A 446 3.82 -13.78 -34.02
CA TYR A 446 3.56 -13.43 -35.42
C TYR A 446 4.88 -13.24 -36.16
N ASP A 447 4.91 -13.56 -37.45
CA ASP A 447 6.13 -13.47 -38.27
C ASP A 447 6.79 -12.07 -38.25
N PRO A 448 6.06 -10.94 -38.32
CA PRO A 448 6.68 -9.61 -38.23
C PRO A 448 7.38 -9.30 -36.90
N GLN A 449 7.22 -10.14 -35.87
CA GLN A 449 7.92 -9.98 -34.59
C GLN A 449 9.30 -10.65 -34.58
N LYS A 450 9.58 -11.59 -35.49
CA LYS A 450 10.84 -12.32 -35.51
C LYS A 450 12.01 -11.37 -35.79
N GLY A 451 13.11 -11.51 -35.03
CA GLY A 451 14.31 -10.68 -35.19
C GLY A 451 14.19 -9.25 -34.65
N THR A 452 13.03 -8.86 -34.10
CA THR A 452 12.83 -7.48 -33.60
C THR A 452 13.20 -7.31 -32.12
N MET A 453 13.49 -8.39 -31.39
CA MET A 453 13.76 -8.36 -29.94
C MET A 453 15.22 -8.67 -29.58
N VAL A 454 15.86 -9.61 -30.26
CA VAL A 454 17.27 -9.95 -29.99
C VAL A 454 18.14 -8.71 -30.18
N ASN A 455 19.11 -8.51 -29.28
CA ASN A 455 20.03 -7.37 -29.24
C ASN A 455 19.37 -5.99 -29.01
N THR A 456 18.10 -5.95 -28.60
CA THR A 456 17.45 -4.70 -28.17
C THR A 456 17.56 -4.50 -26.66
N PRO A 457 17.45 -3.26 -26.15
CA PRO A 457 17.42 -2.98 -24.72
C PRO A 457 16.27 -3.69 -23.99
N ALA A 458 16.63 -4.44 -22.94
CA ALA A 458 15.71 -5.06 -21.98
C ALA A 458 15.46 -4.16 -20.75
N ILE A 459 16.48 -3.42 -20.34
CA ILE A 459 16.40 -2.43 -19.26
C ILE A 459 17.13 -1.18 -19.74
N ILE A 460 16.52 -0.01 -19.54
CA ILE A 460 17.10 1.29 -19.89
C ILE A 460 17.04 2.23 -18.70
N ALA A 461 18.04 3.09 -18.60
CA ALA A 461 18.11 4.20 -17.65
C ALA A 461 18.15 5.52 -18.42
N GLY A 462 17.61 6.58 -17.83
CA GLY A 462 17.70 7.93 -18.36
C GLY A 462 17.26 8.95 -17.33
N GLU A 463 17.15 10.18 -17.78
CA GLU A 463 16.89 11.34 -16.94
C GLU A 463 15.68 12.13 -17.47
N TYR A 464 14.92 12.75 -16.55
CA TYR A 464 13.86 13.68 -16.89
C TYR A 464 13.85 14.83 -15.88
N GLY A 465 14.28 16.01 -16.33
CA GLY A 465 14.64 17.10 -15.42
C GLY A 465 15.74 16.64 -14.46
N ASN A 466 15.53 16.83 -13.16
CA ASN A 466 16.50 16.43 -12.14
C ASN A 466 16.33 14.96 -11.66
N GLY A 467 15.38 14.22 -12.26
CA GLY A 467 15.01 12.87 -11.81
C GLY A 467 15.57 11.76 -12.68
N ARG A 468 15.75 10.59 -12.07
CA ARG A 468 16.19 9.37 -12.74
C ARG A 468 14.99 8.50 -13.13
N VAL A 469 15.04 7.93 -14.33
CA VAL A 469 13.99 7.09 -14.90
C VAL A 469 14.59 5.73 -15.27
N LEU A 470 14.08 4.67 -14.65
CA LEU A 470 14.42 3.29 -14.94
C LEU A 470 13.24 2.60 -15.60
N SER A 471 13.43 2.10 -16.81
CA SER A 471 12.42 1.35 -17.57
C SER A 471 12.87 -0.09 -17.76
N ILE A 472 12.11 -1.03 -17.19
CA ILE A 472 12.38 -2.47 -17.21
C ILE A 472 11.30 -3.12 -18.08
N SER A 473 11.71 -3.74 -19.19
CA SER A 473 10.78 -4.47 -20.06
C SER A 473 10.29 -5.81 -19.46
N PRO A 474 11.19 -6.73 -19.06
CA PRO A 474 10.78 -8.03 -18.52
C PRO A 474 10.34 -7.92 -17.04
N HIS A 475 10.13 -9.07 -16.39
CA HIS A 475 9.63 -9.16 -15.01
C HIS A 475 10.67 -9.73 -14.02
N PRO A 476 11.83 -9.09 -13.80
CA PRO A 476 12.82 -9.57 -12.83
C PRO A 476 12.29 -9.60 -11.39
N GLU A 477 11.27 -8.80 -11.05
CA GLU A 477 10.62 -8.79 -9.74
C GLU A 477 9.90 -10.10 -9.43
N SER A 478 9.62 -10.92 -10.44
CA SER A 478 8.93 -12.21 -10.29
C SER A 478 9.86 -13.37 -9.92
N SER A 479 11.17 -13.13 -9.79
CA SER A 479 12.17 -14.15 -9.47
C SER A 479 13.02 -13.73 -8.27
N VAL A 480 13.02 -14.55 -7.22
CA VAL A 480 13.83 -14.32 -6.01
C VAL A 480 15.32 -14.14 -6.37
N LYS A 481 15.83 -14.87 -7.36
CA LYS A 481 17.21 -14.77 -7.85
C LYS A 481 17.56 -13.40 -8.45
N LEU A 482 16.55 -12.61 -8.83
CA LEU A 482 16.69 -11.29 -9.46
C LEU A 482 16.16 -10.15 -8.57
N HIS A 483 15.70 -10.43 -7.34
CA HIS A 483 15.26 -9.37 -6.42
C HIS A 483 16.34 -8.33 -6.15
N ALA A 484 17.61 -8.74 -6.02
CA ALA A 484 18.72 -7.82 -5.81
C ALA A 484 18.90 -6.84 -6.98
N LEU A 485 18.72 -7.32 -8.22
CA LEU A 485 18.77 -6.50 -9.44
C LEU A 485 17.71 -5.39 -9.38
N VAL A 486 16.48 -5.75 -9.02
CA VAL A 486 15.37 -4.79 -8.88
C VAL A 486 15.61 -3.81 -7.73
N ALA A 487 16.05 -4.31 -6.58
CA ALA A 487 16.35 -3.49 -5.41
C ALA A 487 17.44 -2.46 -5.69
N ASN A 488 18.49 -2.83 -6.42
CA ASN A 488 19.57 -1.94 -6.82
C ASN A 488 19.07 -0.86 -7.79
N GLY A 489 18.25 -1.24 -8.78
CA GLY A 489 17.60 -0.27 -9.67
C GLY A 489 16.69 0.73 -8.94
N ILE A 490 15.92 0.27 -7.95
CA ILE A 490 15.09 1.15 -7.10
C ILE A 490 15.97 2.12 -6.30
N ARG A 491 17.07 1.64 -5.70
CA ARG A 491 18.01 2.51 -4.96
C ARG A 491 18.67 3.53 -5.89
N TRP A 492 19.11 3.12 -7.07
CA TRP A 492 19.71 4.03 -8.05
C TRP A 492 18.73 5.12 -8.47
N ALA A 493 17.46 4.78 -8.71
CA ALA A 493 16.44 5.75 -9.08
C ALA A 493 16.08 6.69 -7.93
N GLY A 494 16.07 6.20 -6.67
CA GLY A 494 15.66 6.96 -5.50
C GLY A 494 16.76 7.69 -4.74
N ARG A 495 18.04 7.37 -4.97
CA ARG A 495 19.19 8.08 -4.37
C ARG A 495 19.65 9.18 -5.32
N ARG A 496 19.89 10.36 -4.79
CA ARG A 496 20.58 11.43 -5.51
C ARG A 496 22.07 11.21 -5.40
#